data_AF-A0A842CK40-F1
#
_entry.id   AF-A0A842CK40-F1
#
_cell.length_a   1.000
_cell.length_b   1.000
_cell.length_c   1.000
_cell.angle_alpha   90.00
_cell.angle_beta   90.00
_cell.angle_gamma   90.00
#
_symmetry.space_group_name_H-M   'P 1'
#
loop_
_entity.id
_entity.type
_entity.pdbx_description
1 polymer ?
#
loop_
_entity_poly.entity_id
_entity_poly.type
_entity_poly.pdbx_seq_one_letter_code
_entity_poly.pdbx_strand_id
1 'polypeptide(L)'
;MYKLISIEESVATRNLELINLNTSTIDLCFDDSAVTSFKNFDFMEINEVYDCKIYLFGKLDDSGENLTYIKDVIIGSRNVSEVSNAKGDLYYIDKISTIKFPSKEKLLNYKYTRKDIIQVNDIVHPDFE
;
A
#
# COMPACT_ATOMS: atom_id res chain seq x y z
N MET A 1 -1.53 -2.66 11.40
CA MET A 1 -0.34 -2.18 12.14
C MET A 1 0.90 -2.85 11.60
N TYR A 2 1.92 -2.04 11.37
CA TYR A 2 3.22 -2.44 10.82
C TYR A 2 4.32 -1.91 11.71
N LYS A 3 5.38 -2.69 11.92
CA LYS A 3 6.60 -2.22 12.59
C LYS A 3 7.64 -1.85 11.53
N LEU A 4 8.26 -0.67 11.65
CA LEU A 4 9.36 -0.28 10.79
C LEU A 4 10.66 -0.99 11.21
N ILE A 5 11.28 -1.71 10.29
CA ILE A 5 12.46 -2.54 10.56
C ILE A 5 13.74 -1.88 10.05
N SER A 6 13.70 -1.28 8.87
CA SER A 6 14.85 -0.59 8.29
C SER A 6 14.41 0.51 7.35
N ILE A 7 15.32 1.46 7.12
CA ILE A 7 15.18 2.55 6.16
C ILE A 7 16.42 2.52 5.26
N GLU A 8 16.19 2.43 3.95
CA GLU A 8 17.22 2.58 2.93
C GLU A 8 17.05 3.94 2.26
N GLU A 9 17.91 4.88 2.65
CA GLU A 9 17.90 6.25 2.13
C GLU A 9 18.52 6.32 0.73
N SER A 10 17.89 7.07 -0.17
CA SER A 10 18.45 7.56 -1.43
C SER A 10 18.57 9.09 -1.38
N VAL A 11 18.94 9.73 -2.49
CA VAL A 11 19.20 11.20 -2.52
C VAL A 11 17.97 12.04 -2.14
N ALA A 12 16.78 11.60 -2.53
CA ALA A 12 15.52 12.32 -2.29
C ALA A 12 14.36 11.42 -1.86
N THR A 13 14.52 10.11 -1.99
CA THR A 13 13.48 9.10 -1.74
C THR A 13 14.06 8.04 -0.80
N ARG A 14 13.23 7.19 -0.24
CA ARG A 14 13.69 6.08 0.58
C ARG A 14 12.82 4.85 0.43
N ASN A 15 13.37 3.69 0.77
CA ASN A 15 12.60 2.48 0.95
C ASN A 15 12.46 2.17 2.44
N LEU A 16 11.24 1.84 2.85
CA LEU A 16 10.88 1.46 4.21
C LEU A 16 10.59 -0.03 4.24
N GLU A 17 11.31 -0.78 5.09
CA GLU A 17 11.01 -2.18 5.32
C GLU A 17 10.03 -2.30 6.49
N LEU A 18 8.78 -2.65 6.19
CA LEU A 18 7.68 -2.73 7.14
C LEU A 18 7.26 -4.18 7.36
N ILE A 19 7.24 -4.64 8.61
CA ILE A 19 6.68 -5.96 8.94
C ILE A 19 5.22 -5.82 9.41
N ASN A 20 4.30 -6.50 8.73
CA ASN A 20 2.92 -6.65 9.18
C ASN A 20 2.89 -7.52 10.44
N LEU A 21 2.41 -6.98 11.55
CA LEU A 21 2.43 -7.68 12.84
C LEU A 21 1.46 -8.87 12.91
N ASN A 22 0.46 -8.93 12.03
CA ASN A 22 -0.51 -10.02 12.01
C ASN A 22 -0.05 -11.22 11.17
N THR A 23 0.62 -10.96 10.05
CA THR A 23 0.96 -11.98 9.05
C THR A 23 2.46 -12.26 8.98
N SER A 24 3.28 -11.44 9.65
CA SER A 24 4.75 -11.42 9.54
C SER A 24 5.25 -11.19 8.11
N THR A 25 4.41 -10.71 7.20
CA THR A 25 4.82 -10.28 5.85
C THR A 25 5.72 -9.06 5.98
N ILE A 26 6.84 -9.07 5.26
CA ILE A 26 7.74 -7.92 5.14
C ILE A 26 7.46 -7.25 3.78
N ASP A 27 7.12 -5.97 3.84
CA ASP A 27 6.85 -5.12 2.70
C ASP A 27 7.97 -4.09 2.55
N LEU A 28 8.63 -4.08 1.39
CA LEU A 28 9.54 -3.01 0.99
C LEU A 28 8.72 -1.91 0.29
N CYS A 29 8.51 -0.80 0.98
CA CYS A 29 7.64 0.29 0.51
C CYS A 29 8.47 1.51 0.11
N PHE A 30 8.21 2.02 -1.09
CA PHE A 30 8.78 3.26 -1.59
C PHE A 30 8.09 4.46 -0.94
N ASP A 31 8.89 5.45 -0.55
CA ASP A 31 8.47 6.72 0.05
C ASP A 31 9.21 7.90 -0.61
N ASP A 32 8.45 8.78 -1.26
CA ASP A 32 8.89 10.07 -1.80
C ASP A 32 8.08 11.25 -1.22
N SER A 33 7.43 11.05 -0.07
CA SER A 33 6.58 12.06 0.57
C SER A 33 7.35 13.33 0.94
N ALA A 34 8.62 13.21 1.32
CA ALA A 34 9.47 14.34 1.67
C ALA A 34 9.85 15.21 0.47
N VAL A 35 9.78 14.67 -0.76
CA VAL A 35 10.00 15.44 -2.00
C VAL A 35 8.80 16.33 -2.31
N THR A 36 7.61 15.91 -1.90
CA THR A 36 6.34 16.50 -2.35
C THR A 36 5.69 17.39 -1.29
N SER A 37 6.00 17.22 0.00
CA SER A 37 5.42 18.02 1.08
C SER A 37 6.28 18.08 2.35
N PHE A 38 6.06 19.12 3.16
CA PHE A 38 6.55 19.21 4.54
C PHE A 38 5.72 18.36 5.52
N LYS A 39 4.49 18.00 5.14
CA LYS A 39 3.66 17.03 5.87
C LYS A 39 3.87 15.68 5.19
N ASN A 40 4.85 14.95 5.69
CA ASN A 40 5.41 13.75 5.07
C ASN A 40 5.60 12.65 6.12
N PHE A 41 6.29 11.57 5.76
CA PHE A 41 6.54 10.42 6.66
C PHE A 41 7.88 10.47 7.40
N ASP A 42 8.62 11.58 7.40
CA ASP A 42 9.96 11.68 8.02
C ASP A 42 9.93 11.45 9.54
N PHE A 43 8.77 11.56 10.17
CA PHE A 43 8.57 11.25 11.58
C PHE A 43 8.68 9.76 11.91
N MET A 44 8.71 8.87 10.91
CA MET A 44 8.78 7.43 11.15
C MET A 44 10.16 7.00 11.67
N GLU A 45 10.17 6.38 12.84
CA GLU A 45 11.36 5.83 13.50
C GLU A 45 11.42 4.29 13.42
N ILE A 46 12.64 3.76 13.27
CA ILE A 46 12.90 2.31 13.29
C ILE A 46 12.48 1.73 14.64
N ASN A 47 11.87 0.54 14.60
CA ASN A 47 11.26 -0.21 15.69
C ASN A 47 9.91 0.28 16.22
N GLU A 48 9.42 1.44 15.75
CA GLU A 48 8.09 1.91 16.09
C GLU A 48 7.00 1.26 15.23
N VAL A 49 5.76 1.36 15.70
CA VAL A 49 4.59 0.71 15.11
C VAL A 49 3.59 1.73 14.60
N TYR A 50 3.15 1.55 13.36
CA TYR A 50 2.31 2.50 12.63
C TYR A 50 1.10 1.82 12.01
N ASP A 51 0.01 2.58 11.83
CA ASP A 51 -1.08 2.17 10.95
C ASP A 51 -0.77 2.58 9.51
N CYS A 52 -0.20 1.66 8.73
CA CYS A 52 0.20 1.93 7.35
C CYS A 52 -0.84 1.47 6.34
N LYS A 53 -1.01 2.24 5.28
CA LYS A 53 -1.69 1.82 4.05
C LYS A 53 -0.68 1.73 2.92
N ILE A 54 -0.62 0.57 2.28
CA ILE A 54 0.35 0.24 1.24
C ILE A 54 -0.38 0.09 -0.09
N TYR A 55 0.02 0.88 -1.07
CA TYR A 55 -0.50 0.87 -2.42
C TYR A 55 0.35 -0.04 -3.32
N LEU A 56 -0.28 -0.85 -4.17
CA LEU A 56 0.43 -1.64 -5.18
C LEU A 56 0.44 -0.86 -6.50
N PHE A 57 1.59 -0.30 -6.88
CA PHE A 57 1.74 0.38 -8.15
C PHE A 57 1.81 -0.65 -9.29
N GLY A 58 0.70 -0.79 -10.01
CA GLY A 58 0.52 -1.88 -10.97
C GLY A 58 -0.75 -1.80 -11.81
N LYS A 59 -1.18 -2.96 -12.30
CA LYS A 59 -2.40 -3.11 -13.11
C LYS A 59 -2.96 -4.53 -13.05
N LEU A 60 -4.22 -4.67 -13.48
CA LEU A 60 -4.82 -5.98 -13.75
C LEU A 60 -4.05 -6.67 -14.88
N ASP A 61 -3.59 -7.89 -14.61
CA ASP A 61 -2.76 -8.69 -15.52
C ASP A 61 -2.82 -10.16 -15.08
N ASP A 62 -3.14 -11.07 -16.01
CA ASP A 62 -3.32 -12.51 -15.72
C ASP A 62 -2.05 -13.21 -15.24
N SER A 63 -0.87 -12.61 -15.43
CA SER A 63 0.40 -13.10 -14.88
C SER A 63 0.70 -12.60 -13.46
N GLY A 64 -0.22 -11.82 -12.87
CA GLY A 64 -0.09 -11.21 -11.56
C GLY A 64 -0.37 -12.15 -10.38
N GLU A 65 -0.26 -11.59 -9.18
CA GLU A 65 -0.67 -12.24 -7.94
C GLU A 65 -2.20 -12.29 -7.85
N ASN A 66 -2.73 -13.39 -7.32
CA ASN A 66 -4.15 -13.51 -7.03
C ASN A 66 -4.50 -12.68 -5.79
N LEU A 67 -5.37 -11.69 -5.98
CA LEU A 67 -5.90 -10.85 -4.92
C LEU A 67 -7.43 -10.98 -4.88
N THR A 68 -7.99 -10.77 -3.70
CA THR A 68 -9.44 -10.73 -3.47
C THR A 68 -9.84 -9.29 -3.26
N TYR A 69 -10.79 -8.79 -4.06
CA TYR A 69 -11.38 -7.49 -3.81
C TYR A 69 -12.28 -7.50 -2.57
N ILE A 70 -12.12 -6.49 -1.72
CA ILE A 70 -12.93 -6.32 -0.52
C ILE A 70 -13.99 -5.24 -0.75
N LYS A 71 -13.56 -3.99 -0.95
CA LYS A 71 -14.42 -2.81 -1.04
C LYS A 71 -13.69 -1.62 -1.67
N ASP A 72 -14.45 -0.61 -2.06
CA ASP A 72 -13.90 0.71 -2.41
C ASP A 72 -13.78 1.55 -1.14
N VAL A 73 -12.70 2.31 -1.03
CA VAL A 73 -12.43 3.23 0.08
C VAL A 73 -11.90 4.56 -0.44
N ILE A 74 -11.99 5.58 0.39
CA ILE A 74 -11.36 6.87 0.15
C ILE A 74 -10.12 6.97 1.05
N ILE A 75 -8.97 7.32 0.46
CA ILE A 75 -7.72 7.65 1.16
C ILE A 75 -7.32 9.05 0.69
N GLY A 76 -7.27 10.01 1.61
CA GLY A 76 -7.22 11.43 1.29
C GLY A 76 -8.39 11.84 0.39
N SER A 77 -8.12 12.33 -0.81
CA SER A 77 -9.11 12.63 -1.85
C SER A 77 -9.33 11.49 -2.86
N ARG A 78 -8.46 10.47 -2.88
CA ARG A 78 -8.50 9.41 -3.89
C ARG A 78 -9.45 8.27 -3.52
N ASN A 79 -10.22 7.83 -4.50
CA ASN A 79 -11.02 6.61 -4.41
C ASN A 79 -10.20 5.43 -4.95
N VAL A 80 -9.96 4.43 -4.10
CA VAL A 80 -9.15 3.25 -4.39
C VAL A 80 -9.89 1.98 -3.97
N SER A 81 -9.43 0.83 -4.45
CA SER A 81 -9.98 -0.47 -4.04
C SER A 81 -9.07 -1.15 -3.03
N GLU A 82 -9.65 -1.56 -1.91
CA GLU A 82 -9.00 -2.40 -0.90
C GLU A 82 -9.06 -3.86 -1.35
N VAL A 83 -7.91 -4.52 -1.33
CA VAL A 83 -7.73 -5.90 -1.77
C VAL A 83 -6.93 -6.68 -0.74
N SER A 84 -7.07 -8.01 -0.73
CA SER A 84 -6.29 -8.89 0.13
C SER A 84 -5.63 -10.03 -0.62
N ASN A 85 -4.42 -10.38 -0.19
CA ASN A 85 -3.72 -11.57 -0.67
C ASN A 85 -4.12 -12.84 0.11
N ALA A 86 -3.57 -13.99 -0.27
CA ALA A 86 -3.86 -15.27 0.39
C ALA A 86 -3.45 -15.34 1.87
N LYS A 87 -2.54 -14.46 2.33
CA LYS A 87 -2.11 -14.38 3.74
C LYS A 87 -3.02 -13.52 4.60
N GLY A 88 -3.96 -12.78 3.99
CA GLY A 88 -4.79 -11.81 4.68
C GLY A 88 -4.13 -10.43 4.85
N ASP A 89 -3.01 -10.17 4.15
CA ASP A 89 -2.48 -8.80 4.07
C ASP A 89 -3.47 -7.93 3.30
N LEU A 90 -3.58 -6.66 3.69
CA LEU A 90 -4.42 -5.67 3.02
C LEU A 90 -3.54 -4.72 2.21
N TYR A 91 -3.95 -4.48 0.97
CA TYR A 91 -3.32 -3.51 0.10
C TYR A 91 -4.37 -2.66 -0.62
N TYR A 92 -3.90 -1.61 -1.27
CA TYR A 92 -4.74 -0.70 -2.05
C TYR A 92 -4.26 -0.66 -3.50
N ILE A 93 -5.20 -0.61 -4.43
CA ILE A 93 -4.94 -0.48 -5.87
C ILE A 93 -5.85 0.57 -6.47
N ASP A 94 -5.53 1.03 -7.68
CA ASP A 94 -6.43 1.87 -8.46
C ASP A 94 -7.84 1.29 -8.47
N LYS A 95 -8.85 2.17 -8.35
CA LYS A 95 -10.24 1.75 -8.31
C LYS A 95 -10.58 0.89 -9.52
N ILE A 96 -11.06 -0.31 -9.25
CA ILE A 96 -11.52 -1.25 -10.28
C ILE A 96 -13.04 -1.22 -10.40
N SER A 97 -13.53 -1.43 -11.62
CA SER A 97 -14.97 -1.59 -11.84
C SER A 97 -15.42 -2.95 -11.34
N THR A 98 -16.36 -2.95 -10.40
CA THR A 98 -16.95 -4.18 -9.82
C THR A 98 -17.75 -5.00 -10.84
N ILE A 99 -18.09 -4.41 -11.99
CA ILE A 99 -18.73 -5.11 -13.14
C ILE A 99 -17.78 -6.18 -13.71
N LYS A 100 -16.47 -6.07 -13.46
CA LYS A 100 -15.46 -7.00 -13.98
C LYS A 100 -15.33 -8.31 -13.20
N PHE A 101 -16.14 -8.54 -12.15
CA PHE A 101 -16.07 -9.78 -11.38
C PHE A 101 -17.15 -10.78 -11.82
N PRO A 102 -16.79 -11.82 -12.60
CA PRO A 102 -17.74 -12.83 -13.02
C PRO A 102 -18.17 -13.78 -11.88
N SER A 103 -17.43 -13.83 -10.77
CA SER A 103 -17.69 -14.73 -9.64
C SER A 103 -18.04 -13.97 -8.35
N LYS A 104 -18.75 -14.66 -7.43
CA LYS A 104 -19.01 -14.15 -6.07
C LYS A 104 -17.73 -13.90 -5.26
N GLU A 105 -16.64 -14.58 -5.62
CA GLU A 105 -15.36 -14.55 -4.91
C GLU A 105 -14.54 -13.29 -5.21
N LYS A 106 -14.95 -12.48 -6.21
CA LYS A 106 -14.32 -11.19 -6.58
C LYS A 106 -12.77 -11.26 -6.66
N LEU A 107 -12.28 -12.36 -7.23
CA LEU A 107 -10.85 -12.60 -7.46
C LEU A 107 -10.36 -11.82 -8.67
N LEU A 108 -9.11 -11.36 -8.59
CA LEU A 108 -8.40 -10.68 -9.67
C LEU A 108 -6.92 -11.08 -9.66
N ASN A 109 -6.31 -11.07 -10.85
CA ASN A 109 -4.86 -11.14 -10.99
C ASN A 109 -4.31 -9.71 -11.10
N TYR A 110 -3.35 -9.36 -10.25
CA TYR A 110 -2.74 -8.04 -10.23
C TYR A 110 -1.23 -8.12 -10.28
N LYS A 111 -0.64 -7.42 -11.24
CA LYS A 111 0.81 -7.32 -11.39
C LYS A 111 1.24 -5.93 -11.00
N TYR A 112 2.11 -5.85 -10.00
CA TYR A 112 2.70 -4.61 -9.51
C TYR A 112 4.22 -4.65 -9.64
N THR A 113 4.83 -3.48 -9.77
CA THR A 113 6.28 -3.32 -9.86
C THR A 113 6.88 -2.68 -8.63
N ARG A 114 6.04 -2.05 -7.79
CA ARG A 114 6.46 -1.34 -6.58
C ARG A 114 5.31 -1.31 -5.58
N LYS A 115 5.65 -1.24 -4.30
CA LYS A 115 4.72 -0.96 -3.21
C LYS A 115 5.03 0.45 -2.71
N ASP A 116 4.02 1.28 -2.57
CA ASP A 116 4.17 2.68 -2.17
C ASP A 116 3.46 2.86 -0.83
N ILE A 117 4.10 3.52 0.14
CA ILE A 117 3.43 3.89 1.37
C ILE A 117 2.57 5.13 1.12
N ILE A 118 1.27 5.03 1.34
CA ILE A 118 0.32 6.10 0.95
C ILE A 118 -0.42 6.75 2.12
N GLN A 119 -0.35 6.13 3.30
CA GLN A 119 -0.84 6.72 4.54
C GLN A 119 -0.11 6.09 5.73
N VAL A 120 0.26 6.91 6.70
CA VAL A 120 0.86 6.49 7.98
C VAL A 120 0.09 7.20 9.09
N ASN A 121 -0.59 6.43 9.93
CA ASN A 121 -1.55 6.95 10.91
C ASN A 121 -2.58 7.86 10.22
N ASP A 122 -2.66 9.12 10.60
CA ASP A 122 -3.55 10.15 10.04
C ASP A 122 -2.90 11.00 8.94
N ILE A 123 -1.63 10.78 8.63
CA ILE A 123 -0.90 11.50 7.58
C ILE A 123 -1.04 10.74 6.25
N VAL A 124 -1.58 11.42 5.23
CA VAL A 124 -1.79 10.89 3.88
C VAL A 124 -0.67 11.40 2.97
N HIS A 125 -0.20 10.55 2.06
CA HIS A 125 0.80 10.94 1.07
C HIS A 125 0.26 12.08 0.17
N PRO A 126 1.05 13.11 -0.18
CA PRO A 126 0.57 14.27 -0.93
C PRO A 126 -0.12 13.95 -2.25
N ASP A 127 0.35 12.91 -2.97
CA ASP A 127 -0.30 12.46 -4.22
C ASP A 127 -1.73 11.93 -4.02
N PHE A 128 -2.10 11.60 -2.78
CA PHE A 128 -3.40 11.09 -2.38
C PHE A 128 -4.25 12.14 -1.65
N GLU A 129 -3.72 13.33 -1.32
CA GLU A 129 -4.47 14.43 -0.68
C GLU A 129 -5.50 15.10 -1.61
#